data_AF-A0A2X2JV49-F1
#
_entry.id   AF-A0A2X2JV49-F1
#
_cell.length_a   1.000
_cell.length_b   1.000
_cell.length_c   1.000
_cell.angle_alpha   90.00
_cell.angle_beta   90.00
_cell.angle_gamma   90.00
#
_symmetry.space_group_name_H-M   'P 1'
#
loop_
_entity.id
_entity.type
_entity.pdbx_description
1 polymer ?
#
loop_
_entity_poly.entity_id
_entity_poly.type
_entity_poly.pdbx_seq_one_letter_code
_entity_poly.pdbx_strand_id
1 'polypeptide(L)' 'MEKHAVSRLVGAPPGYVGHDDGGQLTEKVRRKPYSVILFDEIEKAHPDVFNILLQVFR' A
#
# COMPACT_ATOMS: atom_id res chain seq x y z
N MET A 1 5.05 -11.81 8.35
CA MET A 1 5.01 -10.47 8.99
C MET A 1 3.60 -9.90 8.88
N GLU A 2 3.14 -9.18 9.90
CA GLU A 2 1.73 -8.87 10.20
C GLU A 2 0.86 -8.33 9.04
N LYS A 3 -0.42 -8.73 9.03
CA LYS A 3 -1.49 -8.25 8.13
C LYS A 3 -1.67 -6.71 8.14
N HIS A 4 -1.24 -6.05 9.22
CA HIS A 4 -1.30 -4.60 9.40
C HIS A 4 -0.31 -3.81 8.54
N ALA A 5 0.69 -4.46 7.93
CA ALA A 5 1.61 -3.80 7.00
C ALA A 5 0.88 -3.31 5.73
N VAL A 6 -0.14 -4.05 5.29
CA VAL A 6 -0.94 -3.73 4.11
C VAL A 6 -1.75 -2.45 4.32
N SER A 7 -2.48 -2.36 5.44
CA SER A 7 -3.32 -1.19 5.76
C SER A 7 -2.50 0.10 5.89
N ARG A 8 -1.22 0.01 6.27
CA ARG A 8 -0.31 1.18 6.29
C ARG A 8 0.05 1.68 4.88
N LEU A 9 0.17 0.78 3.91
CA LEU A 9 0.54 1.15 2.53
C LEU A 9 -0.62 1.79 1.78
N VAL A 10 -1.81 1.21 1.84
CA VAL A 10 -2.97 1.65 1.01
C VAL A 10 -4.06 2.41 1.77
N GLY A 11 -4.10 2.29 3.09
CA GLY A 11 -5.14 2.87 3.95
C GLY A 11 -5.93 1.78 4.67
N ALA A 12 -6.69 2.18 5.70
CA ALA A 12 -7.60 1.26 6.36
C ALA A 12 -8.77 0.89 5.44
N PRO A 13 -9.36 -0.32 5.55
CA PRO A 13 -10.55 -0.67 4.79
C PRO A 13 -11.73 0.26 5.14
N PRO A 14 -12.75 0.40 4.26
CA PRO A 14 -13.97 1.13 4.57
C PRO A 14 -14.58 0.65 5.88
N GLY A 15 -14.94 1.57 6.77
CA GLY A 15 -15.50 1.26 8.10
C GLY A 15 -14.48 1.06 9.22
N TYR A 16 -13.17 1.20 8.94
CA TYR A 16 -12.11 1.20 9.95
C TYR A 16 -11.53 2.61 10.17
N VAL A 17 -11.02 2.87 11.37
CA VAL A 17 -10.35 4.14 11.73
C VAL A 17 -9.16 4.36 10.77
N GLY A 18 -9.08 5.57 10.18
CA GLY A 18 -8.02 5.93 9.23
C GLY A 18 -8.30 5.54 7.77
N HIS A 19 -9.55 5.23 7.41
CA HIS A 19 -9.94 5.00 6.00
C HIS A 19 -9.75 6.25 5.14
N ASP A 20 -10.17 7.41 5.65
CA ASP A 20 -10.15 8.69 4.91
C ASP A 20 -8.76 9.33 4.84
N ASP A 21 -7.80 8.89 5.67
CA ASP A 21 -6.45 9.45 5.73
C ASP A 21 -5.55 8.98 4.57
N GLY A 22 -6.02 8.01 3.78
CA GLY A 22 -5.23 7.38 2.72
C GLY A 22 -4.03 6.60 3.25
N GLY A 23 -3.44 5.78 2.39
CA GLY A 23 -2.25 5.01 2.71
C GLY A 23 -0.97 5.78 2.48
N GLN A 24 0.11 5.40 3.18
CA GLN A 24 1.41 6.05 3.02
C GLN A 24 1.92 6.01 1.56
N LEU A 25 1.54 4.99 0.79
CA LEU A 25 1.88 4.88 -0.62
C LEU A 25 0.92 5.70 -1.49
N THR A 26 -0.39 5.51 -1.31
CA THR A 26 -1.43 6.11 -2.15
C THR A 26 -1.46 7.63 -2.02
N GLU A 27 -1.23 8.16 -0.82
CA GLU A 27 -1.07 9.61 -0.57
C GLU A 27 0.13 10.19 -1.32
N LYS A 28 1.30 9.54 -1.24
CA LYS A 28 2.54 10.03 -1.87
C LYS A 28 2.43 10.02 -3.39
N VAL A 29 1.86 8.97 -3.96
CA VAL A 29 1.63 8.87 -5.42
C VAL A 29 0.59 9.90 -5.86
N ARG A 30 -0.50 10.12 -5.12
CA ARG A 30 -1.50 11.14 -5.47
C ARG A 30 -0.92 12.55 -5.49
N ARG A 31 -0.02 12.88 -4.56
CA ARG A 31 0.66 14.19 -4.51
C ARG A 31 1.76 14.33 -5.57
N LYS A 32 2.40 13.23 -5.98
CA LYS A 32 3.47 13.20 -7.00
C LYS A 32 3.26 12.02 -7.97
N PRO A 33 2.38 12.19 -8.98
CA PRO A 33 1.97 11.09 -9.87
C PRO A 33 3.13 10.48 -10.66
N TYR A 34 4.08 11.32 -11.10
CA TYR A 34 5.28 10.86 -11.78
C TYR A 34 6.40 10.67 -10.76
N SER A 35 6.46 9.46 -10.20
CA SER A 35 7.46 9.10 -9.20
C SER A 35 7.93 7.65 -9.39
N VAL A 36 9.12 7.37 -8.88
CA VAL A 36 9.66 6.00 -8.80
C VAL A 36 9.39 5.48 -7.40
N ILE A 37 8.81 4.29 -7.32
CA ILE A 37 8.50 3.60 -6.06
C ILE A 37 9.49 2.44 -5.94
N LEU A 38 10.29 2.46 -4.88
CA LEU A 38 11.21 1.37 -4.55
C LEU A 38 10.60 0.51 -3.44
N PHE A 39 10.56 -0.79 -3.67
CA PHE A 39 10.23 -1.78 -2.64
C PHE A 39 11.53 -2.50 -2.24
N ASP A 40 11.97 -2.28 -1.01
CA ASP A 40 13.13 -2.96 -0.45
C ASP A 40 12.70 -4.28 0.23
N GLU A 41 13.49 -5.33 0.07
CA GLU A 41 13.25 -6.69 0.61
C GLU A 41 11.81 -7.22 0.39
N ILE A 42 11.24 -7.00 -0.81
CA ILE A 42 9.84 -7.35 -1.12
C ILE A 42 9.52 -8.84 -0.91
N GLU A 43 10.51 -9.72 -1.02
CA GLU A 43 10.39 -11.15 -0.77
C GLU A 43 10.03 -11.50 0.69
N LYS A 44 10.26 -10.59 1.64
CA LYS A 44 9.88 -10.74 3.05
C LYS A 44 8.47 -10.23 3.35
N ALA A 45 7.84 -9.54 2.40
CA ALA A 45 6.52 -8.97 2.57
C ALA A 45 5.44 -10.05 2.72
N HIS A 46 4.32 -9.67 3.36
CA HIS A 46 3.16 -10.56 3.45
C HIS A 46 2.60 -10.82 2.03
N PRO A 47 2.14 -12.05 1.73
CA PRO A 47 1.57 -12.37 0.41
C PRO A 47 0.47 -11.41 -0.07
N ASP A 48 -0.33 -10.87 0.85
CA ASP A 48 -1.38 -9.87 0.52
C ASP A 48 -0.84 -8.57 -0.11
N VAL A 49 0.42 -8.21 0.15
CA VAL A 49 1.06 -7.07 -0.52
C VAL A 49 1.21 -7.35 -2.02
N PHE A 50 1.62 -8.57 -2.39
CA PHE A 50 1.72 -8.96 -3.79
C PHE A 50 0.37 -8.94 -4.48
N ASN A 51 -0.70 -9.41 -3.80
CA ASN A 51 -2.06 -9.36 -4.36
C ASN A 51 -2.50 -7.95 -4.74
N ILE A 52 -2.11 -6.95 -3.96
CA ILE A 52 -2.40 -5.54 -4.27
C ILE A 52 -1.52 -5.03 -5.41
N LEU A 53 -0.21 -5.33 -5.38
CA LEU A 53 0.70 -4.92 -6.45
C LEU A 53 0.26 -5.50 -7.81
N LEU A 54 -0.26 -6.73 -7.83
CA LEU A 54 -0.84 -7.32 -9.04
C LEU A 54 -2.02 -6.53 -9.61
N GLN A 55 -2.80 -5.82 -8.78
CA GLN A 55 -3.88 -4.96 -9.26
C GLN A 55 -3.36 -3.66 -9.90
N VAL A 56 -2.18 -3.19 -9.47
CA VAL A 56 -1.56 -1.96 -10.01
C VAL A 56 -0.88 -2.23 -11.36
N PHE A 57 -0.35 -3.43 -11.57
CA PHE A 57 0.38 -3.81 -12.79
C PHE A 57 -0.46 -4.61 -13.80
N ARG A 58 -1.72 -4.93 -13.48
CA ARG A 58 -2.69 -5.45 -14.45
C ARG A 58 -3.24 -4.32 -15.31
#